data_AF-A0A353HBP1-F1
#
_entry.id   AF-A0A353HBP1-F1
#
_cell.length_a   1.000
_cell.length_b   1.000
_cell.length_c   1.000
_cell.angle_alpha   90.00
_cell.angle_beta   90.00
_cell.angle_gamma   90.00
#
_symmetry.space_group_name_H-M   'P 1'
#
loop_
_entity.id
_entity.type
_entity.pdbx_description
1 polymer ?
#
loop_
_entity_poly.entity_id
_entity_poly.type
_entity_poly.pdbx_seq_one_letter_code
_entity_poly.pdbx_strand_id
1 'polypeptide(L)' 'MVMKGRSKIKTLMIFPKIFKGEHVKYKKAVTILTGKDILVKFDKPTALQIDGETVLGVTEYHAVSGKIAEVKREVA' A
#
# COMPACT_ATOMS: atom_id res chain seq x y z
N MET A 1 -0.90 -0.83 -4.33
CA MET A 1 -1.31 -2.23 -4.59
C MET A 1 -1.57 -2.92 -3.26
N VAL A 2 -2.58 -3.78 -3.17
CA VAL A 2 -2.86 -4.60 -1.98
C VAL A 2 -2.74 -6.07 -2.34
N MET A 3 -1.82 -6.80 -1.67
CA MET A 3 -1.72 -8.25 -1.74
C MET A 3 -2.65 -8.88 -0.70
N LYS A 4 -3.63 -9.66 -1.16
CA LYS A 4 -4.61 -10.40 -0.37
C LYS A 4 -4.13 -11.85 -0.25
N GLY A 5 -3.63 -12.24 0.92
CA GLY A 5 -3.13 -13.59 1.16
C GLY A 5 -3.84 -14.26 2.33
N ARG A 6 -4.78 -15.18 2.06
CA ARG A 6 -5.33 -16.08 3.10
C ARG A 6 -4.46 -17.32 3.36
N SER A 7 -3.62 -17.69 2.39
CA SER A 7 -2.74 -18.87 2.47
C SER A 7 -1.31 -18.49 2.12
N LYS A 8 -0.38 -18.72 3.05
CA LYS A 8 1.05 -18.40 2.91
C LYS A 8 1.68 -19.05 1.66
N ILE A 9 1.37 -20.32 1.40
CA ILE A 9 1.92 -21.07 0.26
C ILE A 9 1.43 -20.47 -1.07
N LYS A 10 0.13 -20.16 -1.18
CA LYS A 10 -0.43 -19.54 -2.39
C LYS A 10 0.17 -18.16 -2.65
N THR A 11 0.35 -17.35 -1.60
CA THR A 11 1.01 -16.05 -1.73
C THR A 11 2.47 -16.22 -2.16
N LEU A 12 3.20 -17.18 -1.59
CA LEU A 12 4.61 -17.44 -1.94
C LEU A 12 4.77 -17.88 -3.41
N MET A 13 3.84 -18.64 -3.98
CA MET A 13 3.88 -19.02 -5.41
C MET A 13 3.65 -17.82 -6.34
N ILE A 14 2.85 -16.84 -5.92
CA ILE A 14 2.52 -15.66 -6.75
C ILE A 14 3.60 -14.58 -6.59
N PHE A 15 4.16 -14.40 -5.40
CA PHE A 15 5.05 -13.28 -5.08
C PHE A 15 6.23 -13.09 -6.07
N PRO A 16 7.00 -14.13 -6.48
CA PRO A 16 8.11 -13.98 -7.43
C PRO A 16 7.70 -13.40 -8.79
N LYS A 17 6.41 -13.45 -9.15
CA LYS A 17 5.90 -12.84 -10.38
C LYS A 17 5.97 -11.31 -10.38
N ILE A 18 6.25 -10.67 -9.23
CA ILE A 18 6.42 -9.22 -9.14
C ILE A 18 7.63 -8.73 -9.95
N PHE A 19 8.72 -9.49 -9.96
CA PHE A 19 9.96 -9.15 -10.67
C PHE A 19 9.81 -9.09 -12.19
N LYS A 20 8.76 -9.70 -12.74
CA LYS A 20 8.42 -9.68 -14.16
C LYS A 20 7.17 -8.84 -14.47
N GLY A 21 6.60 -8.17 -13.47
CA GLY A 21 5.34 -7.44 -13.59
C GLY A 21 4.07 -8.31 -13.73
N GLU A 22 4.18 -9.63 -13.75
CA GLU A 22 3.04 -10.53 -13.99
C GLU A 22 2.08 -10.66 -12.81
N HIS A 23 2.51 -10.25 -11.61
CA HIS A 23 1.71 -10.28 -10.39
C HIS A 23 0.33 -9.60 -10.53
N VAL A 24 0.22 -8.58 -11.38
CA VAL A 24 -1.06 -7.87 -11.64
C VAL A 24 -2.11 -8.73 -12.34
N LYS A 25 -1.71 -9.83 -13.01
CA LYS A 25 -2.63 -10.77 -13.65
C LYS A 25 -3.44 -11.57 -12.62
N TYR A 26 -2.96 -11.68 -11.37
CA TYR A 26 -3.56 -12.49 -10.30
C TYR A 26 -4.62 -11.71 -9.52
N LYS A 27 -5.71 -11.30 -10.19
CA LYS A 27 -6.77 -10.42 -9.62
C LYS A 27 -7.41 -10.91 -8.31
N LYS A 28 -7.40 -12.22 -8.04
CA LYS A 28 -7.88 -12.79 -6.77
C LYS A 28 -6.94 -12.54 -5.58
N ALA A 29 -5.64 -12.43 -5.86
CA ALA A 29 -4.59 -12.22 -4.85
C ALA A 29 -4.10 -10.77 -4.82
N VAL A 30 -4.21 -10.02 -5.92
CA VAL A 30 -3.70 -8.66 -6.03
C VAL A 30 -4.82 -7.71 -6.42
N THR A 31 -4.95 -6.61 -5.68
CA THR A 31 -5.88 -5.51 -6.01
C THR A 31 -5.08 -4.23 -6.25
N ILE A 32 -5.31 -3.60 -7.40
CA ILE A 32 -4.76 -2.30 -7.74
C ILE A 32 -5.79 -1.25 -7.36
N LEU A 33 -5.38 -0.31 -6.50
CA LEU A 33 -6.16 0.86 -6.11
C LEU A 33 -5.39 2.08 -6.59
N THR A 34 -6.08 2.98 -7.29
CA THR A 34 -5.51 4.21 -7.83
C THR A 34 -6.29 5.38 -7.25
N GLY A 35 -5.58 6.36 -6.70
CA GLY A 35 -6.19 7.54 -6.08
C GLY A 35 -5.15 8.62 -5.86
N LYS A 36 -5.61 9.88 -5.80
CA LYS A 36 -4.77 11.05 -5.46
C LYS A 36 -4.82 11.40 -3.97
N ASP A 37 -5.70 10.76 -3.23
CA ASP A 37 -5.94 10.93 -1.80
C ASP A 37 -6.28 9.53 -1.27
N ILE A 38 -5.42 8.96 -0.43
CA ILE A 38 -5.54 7.59 0.09
C ILE A 38 -5.25 7.60 1.58
N LEU A 39 -6.26 7.26 2.38
CA LEU A 39 -6.14 7.00 3.80
C LEU A 39 -6.02 5.50 4.06
N VAL A 40 -5.00 5.09 4.81
CA VAL A 40 -4.82 3.71 5.25
C VAL A 40 -4.82 3.66 6.77
N LYS A 41 -5.63 2.76 7.33
CA LYS A 41 -5.71 2.48 8.77
C LYS A 41 -5.37 1.03 9.02
N PHE A 42 -4.55 0.79 10.04
CA PHE A 42 -4.19 -0.54 10.48
C PHE A 42 -5.05 -0.95 11.68
N ASP A 43 -5.35 -2.24 11.76
CA ASP A 43 -6.05 -2.86 12.90
C ASP A 43 -5.16 -2.95 14.16
N LYS A 44 -3.85 -2.80 13.98
CA LYS A 44 -2.83 -2.79 15.04
C LYS A 44 -1.62 -1.95 14.63
N PRO A 45 -0.78 -1.50 15.59
CA PRO A 45 0.47 -0.82 15.28
C PRO A 45 1.34 -1.66 14.34
N THR A 46 1.77 -1.05 13.23
CA THR A 46 2.47 -1.73 12.13
C THR A 46 3.75 -0.97 11.76
N ALA A 47 4.79 -1.69 11.34
CA ALA A 47 5.99 -1.08 10.77
C ALA A 47 5.70 -0.63 9.33
N LEU A 48 5.91 0.64 9.04
CA LEU A 48 5.73 1.24 7.72
C LEU A 48 7.09 1.54 7.11
N GLN A 49 7.29 1.15 5.84
CA GLN A 49 8.46 1.58 5.07
C GLN A 49 8.11 2.73 4.13
N ILE A 50 8.91 3.79 4.19
CA ILE A 50 8.83 4.97 3.31
C ILE A 50 10.23 5.18 2.73
N ASP A 51 10.37 5.08 1.42
CA ASP A 51 11.64 5.28 0.69
C ASP A 51 12.85 4.48 1.25
N GLY A 52 12.60 3.34 1.90
CA GLY A 52 13.61 2.47 2.51
C GLY A 52 13.82 2.69 4.01
N GLU A 53 13.31 3.79 4.57
CA GLU A 53 13.31 4.06 6.01
C GLU A 53 12.11 3.36 6.69
N THR A 54 12.28 2.99 7.97
CA THR A 54 11.25 2.27 8.73
C THR A 54 10.71 3.12 9.86
N VAL A 55 9.40 3.38 9.85
CA VAL A 55 8.67 4.02 10.95
C VAL A 55 7.89 2.94 11.72
N LEU A 56 8.13 2.84 13.02
CA LEU A 56 7.50 1.85 13.89
C LEU A 56 6.21 2.38 14.52
N GLY A 57 5.30 1.48 14.88
CA GLY A 57 4.12 1.81 15.66
C GLY A 57 3.02 2.59 14.91
N VAL A 58 3.04 2.59 13.57
CA VAL A 58 2.07 3.34 12.75
C VAL A 58 0.69 2.70 12.86
N THR A 59 -0.32 3.50 13.19
CA THR A 59 -1.74 3.09 13.24
C THR A 59 -2.51 3.56 12.02
N GLU A 60 -2.12 4.68 11.40
CA GLU A 60 -2.67 5.17 10.15
C GLU A 60 -1.68 6.05 9.39
N TYR A 61 -1.86 6.17 8.08
CA TYR A 61 -1.18 7.16 7.27
C TYR A 61 -2.08 7.70 6.16
N HIS A 62 -1.80 8.93 5.75
CA HIS A 62 -2.50 9.62 4.68
C HIS A 62 -1.54 9.99 3.56
N ALA A 63 -1.75 9.41 2.38
CA ALA A 63 -1.00 9.76 1.18
C ALA A 63 -1.86 10.66 0.28
N VAL A 64 -1.35 11.85 -0.03
CA VAL A 64 -1.97 12.82 -0.93
C VAL A 64 -1.01 13.20 -2.04
N SER A 65 -1.53 13.39 -3.25
CA SER A 65 -0.75 13.96 -4.36
C SER A 65 -0.38 15.42 -4.07
N GLY A 66 0.75 15.90 -4.61
CA GLY A 66 1.26 17.25 -4.33
C GLY A 66 0.23 18.37 -4.50
N LYS A 67 -0.55 18.34 -5.60
CA LYS A 67 -1.63 19.31 -5.85
C LYS A 67 -2.69 19.34 -4.74
N ILE A 68 -3.01 18.19 -4.15
CA ILE A 68 -4.00 18.10 -3.06
C ILE A 68 -3.36 18.51 -1.73
N ALA A 69 -2.07 18.20 -1.54
CA ALA A 69 -1.33 18.62 -0.36
C ALA A 69 -1.22 20.16 -0.27
N GLU A 70 -1.00 20.83 -1.40
CA GLU A 70 -0.96 22.30 -1.51
C GLU A 70 -2.30 22.91 -1.08
N VAL A 71 -3.41 22.47 -1.68
CA VAL A 71 -4.75 22.95 -1.32
C VAL A 71 -5.08 22.72 0.16
N LYS A 72 -4.71 21.56 0.73
CA LYS A 72 -4.97 21.27 2.15
C LYS A 72 -4.12 22.14 3.09
N ARG A 73 -2.94 22.59 2.68
CA ARG A 73 -2.08 23.48 3.47
C ARG A 73 -2.54 24.94 3.40
N GLU A 74 -3.14 25.37 2.30
CA GLU A 74 -3.69 26.73 2.16
C GLU A 74 -4.96 26.95 2.99
N VAL A 75 -5.69 25.86 3.30
CA VAL A 75 -6.97 25.89 4.02
C VAL A 75 -6.84 25.54 5.51
N ALA A 76 -5.65 25.10 5.95
CA ALA A 76 -5.33 24.74 7.33
C ALA A 76 -4.58 25.86 8.05
#